data_AF-A0A497M9H0-F1
#
_entry.id   AF-A0A497M9H0-F1
#
_cell.length_a   1.000
_cell.length_b   1.000
_cell.length_c   1.000
_cell.angle_alpha   90.00
_cell.angle_beta   90.00
_cell.angle_gamma   90.00
#
_symmetry.space_group_name_H-M   'P 1'
#
loop_
_entity.id
_entity.type
_entity.pdbx_description
1 polymer ?
#
loop_
_entity_poly.entity_id
_entity_poly.type
_entity_poly.pdbx_seq_one_letter_code
_entity_poly.pdbx_strand_id
1 'polypeptide(L)'
;MSILRKEHRQGSLVFGFEAYMVMLIKQYCMMISIVEGDCLEELKRVAGRYVEAMESMKREREELKRVIVKYIIASGDLAECTESAISNNLGLPRSIVRSILSELVEEGILVVREIGNTKPYTLSEVGVGAALDWLNLSFTREEINEILRVKEREGEEKPGQFAAGITTRVGGKTITRYREVHADKCLTTLVGRFLRLLGEERENVVREKLKEAFPKQTMDELRLLFPEFYLFKELLEALNPLNLPWLAWDEFRGVTEETTAQEVRRVVVEAFERGLSHILARYKRFFDLLEAKGYEGVHEHFRGKWPYIQILVRGKEPEFRFHDEYVWASTLALREICKIGEKIGADPKLLKEAKLLADVLDMAVEKKYMGIEREGAGLIEWALKDREA
;
A
#
# COMPACT_ATOMS: atom_id res chain seq x y z
N MET A 1 -67.20 56.92 76.85
CA MET A 1 -67.24 55.96 77.98
C MET A 1 -66.25 54.83 77.69
N SER A 2 -65.64 54.30 78.75
CA SER A 2 -64.85 53.05 78.86
C SER A 2 -63.57 52.92 78.00
N ILE A 3 -62.34 52.99 78.54
CA ILE A 3 -61.63 52.11 79.51
C ILE A 3 -60.69 51.12 78.77
N LEU A 4 -59.40 51.13 79.19
CA LEU A 4 -58.32 50.11 79.03
C LEU A 4 -57.63 49.97 77.65
N ARG A 5 -56.33 49.69 77.51
CA ARG A 5 -55.14 49.76 78.37
C ARG A 5 -53.92 49.55 77.44
N LYS A 6 -52.75 50.06 77.83
CA LYS A 6 -51.42 49.75 77.28
C LYS A 6 -51.19 48.25 77.12
N GLU A 7 -50.51 47.83 76.06
CA GLU A 7 -49.37 46.92 76.19
C GLU A 7 -48.34 47.08 75.05
N HIS A 8 -47.09 47.09 75.49
CA HIS A 8 -45.84 47.13 74.74
C HIS A 8 -45.59 45.78 74.03
N ARG A 9 -44.96 45.78 72.85
CA ARG A 9 -43.56 45.32 72.59
C ARG A 9 -43.34 44.83 71.15
N GLN A 10 -42.17 45.20 70.63
CA GLN A 10 -41.29 44.36 69.81
C GLN A 10 -41.91 43.67 68.58
N GLY A 11 -41.83 44.32 67.41
CA GLY A 11 -42.13 43.65 66.14
C GLY A 11 -41.25 44.05 64.95
N SER A 12 -40.51 45.17 65.01
CA SER A 12 -39.98 45.78 63.78
C SER A 12 -38.47 45.68 63.58
N LEU A 13 -37.70 45.09 64.51
CA LEU A 13 -36.24 44.99 64.39
C LEU A 13 -35.71 43.57 64.14
N VAL A 14 -36.54 42.53 64.32
CA VAL A 14 -36.12 41.12 64.11
C VAL A 14 -36.30 40.68 62.65
N PHE A 15 -37.33 41.18 61.96
CA PHE A 15 -37.62 40.81 60.56
C PHE A 15 -36.64 41.38 59.52
N GLY A 16 -35.99 42.52 59.80
CA GLY A 16 -35.02 43.11 58.89
C GLY A 16 -33.67 42.37 58.87
N PHE A 17 -33.27 41.80 60.01
CA PHE A 17 -31.98 41.13 60.16
C PHE A 17 -32.00 39.72 59.56
N GLU A 18 -33.10 38.98 59.74
CA GLU A 18 -33.28 37.66 59.11
C GLU A 18 -33.38 37.76 57.58
N ALA A 19 -34.14 38.73 57.05
CA ALA A 19 -34.23 38.95 55.60
C ALA A 19 -32.88 39.34 54.98
N TYR A 20 -32.11 40.19 55.68
CA TYR A 20 -30.77 40.60 55.25
C TYR A 20 -29.76 39.44 55.30
N MET A 21 -29.81 38.60 56.34
CA MET A 21 -28.97 37.39 56.46
C MET A 21 -29.30 36.34 55.40
N VAL A 22 -30.58 36.09 55.11
CA VAL A 22 -30.99 35.16 54.05
C VAL A 22 -30.55 35.65 52.67
N MET A 23 -30.61 36.97 52.43
CA MET A 23 -30.13 37.58 51.19
C MET A 23 -28.60 37.47 51.06
N LEU A 24 -27.85 37.74 52.14
CA LEU A 24 -26.39 37.56 52.18
C LEU A 24 -25.98 36.10 51.98
N ILE A 25 -26.65 35.14 52.63
CA ILE A 25 -26.39 33.71 52.45
C ILE A 25 -26.71 33.29 51.01
N LYS A 26 -27.83 33.73 50.43
CA LYS A 26 -28.11 33.48 49.01
C LYS A 26 -27.04 34.05 48.09
N GLN A 27 -26.56 35.25 48.36
CA GLN A 27 -25.53 35.92 47.57
C GLN A 27 -24.17 35.21 47.71
N TYR A 28 -23.83 34.75 48.91
CA TYR A 28 -22.63 33.95 49.18
C TYR A 28 -22.71 32.56 48.53
N CYS A 29 -23.85 31.87 48.63
CA CYS A 29 -24.07 30.60 47.95
C CYS A 29 -24.01 30.76 46.43
N MET A 30 -24.55 31.85 45.87
CA MET A 30 -24.51 32.13 44.44
C MET A 30 -23.09 32.45 43.97
N MET A 31 -22.30 33.19 44.75
CA MET A 31 -20.86 33.39 44.47
C MET A 31 -20.07 32.08 44.58
N ILE A 32 -20.32 31.24 45.58
CA ILE A 32 -19.67 29.92 45.71
C ILE A 32 -20.04 29.05 44.50
N SER A 33 -21.30 29.01 44.08
CA SER A 33 -21.74 28.24 42.90
C SER A 33 -21.17 28.78 41.58
N ILE A 34 -20.94 30.09 41.45
CA ILE A 34 -20.27 30.69 40.28
C ILE A 34 -18.78 30.34 40.29
N VAL A 35 -18.10 30.45 41.45
CA VAL A 35 -16.67 30.10 41.59
C VAL A 35 -16.43 28.59 41.43
N GLU A 36 -17.32 27.74 41.95
CA GLU A 36 -17.30 26.28 41.73
C GLU A 36 -17.64 25.92 40.28
N GLY A 37 -18.54 26.67 39.64
CA GLY A 37 -18.85 26.57 38.21
C GLY A 37 -17.64 26.88 37.33
N ASP A 38 -16.98 28.02 37.57
CA ASP A 38 -15.78 28.46 36.85
C ASP A 38 -14.59 27.51 37.10
N CYS A 39 -14.42 26.99 38.31
CA CYS A 39 -13.38 26.02 38.65
C CYS A 39 -13.63 24.66 37.98
N LEU A 40 -14.89 24.18 37.95
CA LEU A 40 -15.26 22.95 37.25
C LEU A 40 -15.10 23.08 35.74
N GLU A 41 -15.41 24.25 35.18
CA GLU A 41 -15.25 24.54 33.76
C GLU A 41 -13.76 24.61 33.36
N GLU A 42 -12.91 25.22 34.19
CA GLU A 42 -11.46 25.19 34.01
C GLU A 42 -10.90 23.76 34.11
N LEU A 43 -11.35 22.95 35.08
CA LEU A 43 -10.95 21.54 35.19
C LEU A 43 -11.37 20.73 33.95
N LYS A 44 -12.58 20.93 33.44
CA LYS A 44 -13.04 20.32 32.18
C LYS A 44 -12.21 20.77 30.99
N ARG A 45 -11.81 22.04 30.95
CA ARG A 45 -10.94 22.58 29.90
C ARG A 45 -9.54 21.95 29.94
N VAL A 46 -8.96 21.76 31.13
CA VAL A 46 -7.66 21.06 31.28
C VAL A 46 -7.78 19.59 30.87
N ALA A 47 -8.84 18.89 31.29
CA ALA A 47 -9.10 17.52 30.87
C ALA A 47 -9.31 17.41 29.35
N GLY A 48 -10.02 18.36 28.74
CA GLY A 48 -10.22 18.45 27.29
C GLY A 48 -8.89 18.58 26.54
N ARG A 49 -8.01 19.49 26.97
CA ARG A 49 -6.66 19.63 26.39
C ARG A 49 -5.83 18.35 26.47
N TYR A 50 -5.98 17.57 27.55
CA TYR A 50 -5.30 16.28 27.68
C TYR A 50 -5.84 15.26 26.67
N VAL A 51 -7.16 15.18 26.49
CA VAL A 51 -7.79 14.30 25.49
C VAL A 51 -7.33 14.68 24.08
N GLU A 52 -7.36 15.97 23.73
CA GLU A 52 -6.87 16.47 22.43
C GLU A 52 -5.39 16.12 22.20
N ALA A 53 -4.55 16.28 23.23
CA ALA A 53 -3.14 15.90 23.17
C ALA A 53 -2.98 14.38 22.96
N MET A 54 -3.78 13.54 23.63
CA MET A 54 -3.75 12.09 23.40
C MET A 54 -4.18 11.71 22.00
N GLU A 55 -5.23 12.32 21.46
CA GLU A 55 -5.68 12.08 20.08
C GLU A 55 -4.66 12.55 19.06
N SER A 56 -4.01 13.69 19.31
CA SER A 56 -2.88 14.16 18.50
C SER A 56 -1.73 13.16 18.55
N MET A 57 -1.30 12.72 19.73
CA MET A 57 -0.23 11.73 19.87
C MET A 57 -0.57 10.40 19.18
N LYS A 58 -1.83 9.97 19.22
CA LYS A 58 -2.27 8.76 18.52
C LYS A 58 -2.13 8.92 17.01
N ARG A 59 -2.52 10.07 16.45
CA ARG A 59 -2.36 10.37 15.01
C ARG A 59 -0.88 10.40 14.60
N GLU A 60 -0.04 11.08 15.37
CA GLU A 60 1.41 11.12 15.12
C GLU A 60 2.05 9.73 15.22
N ARG A 61 1.58 8.89 16.14
CA ARG A 61 2.04 7.50 16.28
C ARG A 61 1.70 6.66 15.05
N GLU A 62 0.50 6.81 14.51
CA GLU A 62 0.08 6.12 13.28
C GLU A 62 0.84 6.63 12.04
N GLU A 63 1.14 7.94 11.97
CA GLU A 63 2.02 8.47 10.93
C GLU A 63 3.43 7.88 11.04
N LEU A 64 3.97 7.78 12.26
CA LEU A 64 5.28 7.18 12.48
C LEU A 64 5.35 5.71 12.08
N LYS A 65 4.27 4.93 12.27
CA LYS A 65 4.15 3.57 11.73
C LYS A 65 4.32 3.56 10.21
N ARG A 66 3.61 4.44 9.49
CA ARG A 66 3.72 4.56 8.02
C ARG A 66 5.14 4.92 7.59
N VAL A 67 5.78 5.89 8.26
CA VAL A 67 7.17 6.30 7.98
C VAL A 67 8.14 5.14 8.17
N ILE A 68 8.02 4.37 9.25
CA ILE A 68 8.88 3.21 9.49
C ILE A 68 8.66 2.11 8.44
N VAL A 69 7.41 1.86 8.01
CA VAL A 69 7.13 0.91 6.94
C VAL A 69 7.74 1.37 5.61
N LYS A 70 7.59 2.66 5.24
CA LYS A 70 8.26 3.23 4.05
C LYS A 70 9.77 3.13 4.12
N TYR A 71 10.35 3.43 5.29
CA TYR A 71 11.79 3.30 5.53
C TYR A 71 12.26 1.87 5.27
N ILE A 72 11.58 0.86 5.84
CA ILE A 72 11.91 -0.55 5.61
C ILE A 72 11.77 -0.92 4.12
N ILE A 73 10.76 -0.40 3.42
CA ILE A 73 10.59 -0.64 1.97
C ILE A 73 11.76 -0.04 1.17
N ALA A 74 12.23 1.15 1.55
CA ALA A 74 13.33 1.84 0.90
C ALA A 74 14.71 1.26 1.25
N SER A 75 14.86 0.67 2.43
CA SER A 75 16.10 0.04 2.87
C SER A 75 16.31 -1.31 2.18
N GLY A 76 17.45 -1.42 1.50
CA GLY A 76 17.90 -2.65 0.85
C GLY A 76 18.73 -3.56 1.73
N ASP A 77 19.45 -2.98 2.70
CA ASP A 77 20.33 -3.73 3.58
C ASP A 77 19.57 -4.09 4.87
N LEU A 78 19.52 -5.38 5.19
CA LEU A 78 18.93 -5.86 6.43
C LEU A 78 19.61 -5.23 7.66
N ALA A 79 20.89 -4.87 7.58
CA ALA A 79 21.58 -4.17 8.67
C ALA A 79 20.95 -2.80 9.00
N GLU A 80 20.38 -2.12 8.01
CA GLU A 80 19.67 -0.86 8.17
C GLU A 80 18.29 -1.04 8.81
N CYS A 81 17.71 -2.24 8.72
CA CYS A 81 16.40 -2.56 9.26
C CYS A 81 16.43 -3.04 10.72
N THR A 82 17.46 -2.69 11.50
CA THR A 82 17.54 -3.02 12.94
C THR A 82 17.03 -1.87 13.80
N GLU A 83 16.60 -2.13 15.04
CA GLU A 83 16.15 -1.06 15.96
C GLU A 83 17.17 0.09 16.08
N SER A 84 18.46 -0.27 16.21
CA SER A 84 19.55 0.69 16.35
C SER A 84 19.74 1.51 15.08
N ALA A 85 19.73 0.86 13.91
CA ALA A 85 19.91 1.56 12.65
C ALA A 85 18.72 2.47 12.32
N ILE A 86 17.49 2.00 12.50
CA ILE A 86 16.26 2.80 12.31
C ILE A 86 16.26 4.00 13.27
N SER A 87 16.61 3.78 14.54
CA SER A 87 16.72 4.85 15.55
C SER A 87 17.72 5.92 15.14
N ASN A 88 18.90 5.52 14.67
CA ASN A 88 19.94 6.45 14.23
C ASN A 88 19.54 7.21 12.96
N ASN A 89 19.03 6.49 11.95
CA ASN A 89 18.74 7.05 10.64
C ASN A 89 17.51 7.96 10.62
N LEU A 90 16.50 7.67 11.46
CA LEU A 90 15.31 8.51 11.60
C LEU A 90 15.44 9.55 12.72
N GLY A 91 16.54 9.55 13.48
CA GLY A 91 16.74 10.48 14.61
C GLY A 91 15.75 10.28 15.76
N LEU A 92 15.27 9.04 15.96
CA LEU A 92 14.23 8.71 16.94
C LEU A 92 14.82 7.99 18.16
N PRO A 93 14.28 8.20 19.38
CA PRO A 93 14.69 7.40 20.54
C PRO A 93 14.42 5.91 20.31
N ARG A 94 15.42 5.06 20.59
CA ARG A 94 15.33 3.62 20.38
C ARG A 94 14.14 2.95 21.09
N SER A 95 13.72 3.48 22.24
CA SER A 95 12.52 2.99 22.95
C SER A 95 11.24 3.19 22.14
N ILE A 96 11.11 4.33 21.46
CA ILE A 96 9.97 4.63 20.58
C ILE A 96 10.01 3.72 19.37
N VAL A 97 11.16 3.61 18.69
CA VAL A 97 11.33 2.71 17.54
C VAL A 97 10.98 1.27 17.89
N ARG A 98 11.50 0.74 18.99
CA ARG A 98 11.19 -0.62 19.47
C ARG A 98 9.69 -0.82 19.71
N SER A 99 9.04 0.17 20.33
CA SER A 99 7.61 0.11 20.62
C SER A 99 6.78 0.08 19.34
N ILE A 100 7.09 0.92 18.34
CA ILE A 100 6.39 0.94 17.06
C ILE A 100 6.63 -0.36 16.27
N LEU A 101 7.88 -0.83 16.23
CA LEU A 101 8.22 -2.07 15.54
C LEU A 101 7.52 -3.28 16.14
N SER A 102 7.35 -3.31 17.48
CA SER A 102 6.62 -4.38 18.15
C SER A 102 5.13 -4.35 17.76
N GLU A 103 4.50 -3.18 17.73
CA GLU A 103 3.11 -3.03 17.25
C GLU A 103 2.96 -3.51 15.79
N LEU A 104 3.88 -3.12 14.91
CA LEU A 104 3.85 -3.54 13.50
C LEU A 104 4.04 -5.06 13.32
N VAL A 105 4.76 -5.72 14.22
CA VAL A 105 4.90 -7.19 14.24
C VAL A 105 3.62 -7.85 14.75
N GLU A 106 3.01 -7.31 15.81
CA GLU A 106 1.72 -7.78 16.34
C GLU A 106 0.59 -7.63 15.31
N GLU A 107 0.62 -6.54 14.54
CA GLU A 107 -0.29 -6.29 13.41
C GLU A 107 0.03 -7.15 12.18
N GLY A 108 1.07 -7.99 12.22
CA GLY A 108 1.44 -8.89 11.12
C GLY A 108 1.98 -8.19 9.88
N ILE A 109 2.34 -6.90 9.98
CA ILE A 109 2.92 -6.11 8.89
C ILE A 109 4.41 -6.42 8.75
N LEU A 110 5.10 -6.52 9.89
CA LEU A 110 6.52 -6.86 9.94
C LEU A 110 6.74 -8.23 10.56
N VAL A 111 7.89 -8.82 10.24
CA VAL A 111 8.44 -10.00 10.91
C VAL A 111 9.91 -9.75 11.25
N VAL A 112 10.34 -10.25 12.40
CA VAL A 112 11.74 -10.24 12.80
C VAL A 112 12.42 -11.45 12.19
N ARG A 113 13.54 -11.24 11.51
CA ARG A 113 14.43 -12.33 11.06
C ARG A 113 15.57 -12.47 12.07
N GLU A 114 15.99 -13.70 12.33
CA GLU A 114 17.18 -13.96 13.14
C GLU A 114 18.33 -14.32 12.21
N ILE A 115 19.28 -13.39 12.05
CA ILE A 115 20.43 -13.56 11.14
C ILE A 115 21.71 -13.40 11.98
N GLY A 116 22.24 -14.52 12.46
CA GLY A 116 23.35 -14.52 13.39
C GLY A 116 23.00 -13.72 14.66
N ASN A 117 23.77 -12.66 14.94
CA ASN A 117 23.57 -11.79 16.10
C ASN A 117 22.69 -10.56 15.81
N THR A 118 22.20 -10.37 14.59
CA THR A 118 21.34 -9.24 14.23
C THR A 118 19.88 -9.69 14.14
N LYS A 119 18.97 -8.77 14.49
CA LYS A 119 17.52 -8.95 14.43
C LYS A 119 16.88 -7.89 13.53
N PRO A 120 17.04 -8.00 12.21
CA PRO A 120 16.41 -7.08 11.28
C PRO A 120 14.91 -7.33 11.17
N TYR A 121 14.16 -6.24 10.99
CA TYR A 121 12.74 -6.24 10.70
C TYR A 121 12.52 -6.24 9.20
N THR A 122 11.62 -7.10 8.73
CA THR A 122 11.32 -7.27 7.30
C THR A 122 9.81 -7.28 7.08
N LEU A 123 9.36 -6.92 5.89
CA LEU A 123 7.95 -7.07 5.53
C LEU A 123 7.51 -8.54 5.58
N SER A 124 6.40 -8.81 6.26
CA SER A 124 5.73 -10.12 6.21
C SER A 124 5.20 -10.40 4.79
N GLU A 125 4.80 -11.64 4.49
CA GLU A 125 4.20 -12.03 3.20
C GLU A 125 2.99 -11.18 2.81
N VAL A 126 2.25 -10.69 3.80
CA VAL A 126 1.05 -9.86 3.60
C VAL A 126 1.29 -8.38 3.95
N GLY A 127 2.51 -8.02 4.37
CA GLY A 127 2.79 -6.77 5.07
C GLY A 127 2.51 -5.51 4.27
N VAL A 128 2.80 -5.53 2.96
CA VAL A 128 2.50 -4.40 2.06
C VAL A 128 1.00 -4.19 1.96
N GLY A 129 0.25 -5.27 1.73
CA GLY A 129 -1.21 -5.21 1.64
C GLY A 129 -1.85 -4.77 2.95
N ALA A 130 -1.42 -5.35 4.06
CA ALA A 130 -1.85 -4.99 5.41
C ALA A 130 -1.59 -3.52 5.73
N ALA A 131 -0.43 -2.99 5.36
CA ALA A 131 -0.09 -1.59 5.58
C ALA A 131 -0.98 -0.64 4.74
N LEU A 132 -1.31 -0.99 3.50
CA LEU A 132 -2.24 -0.21 2.68
C LEU A 132 -3.66 -0.23 3.30
N ASP A 133 -4.14 -1.43 3.64
CA ASP A 133 -5.54 -1.66 4.01
C ASP A 133 -5.86 -1.24 5.47
N TRP A 134 -4.86 -1.22 6.37
CA TRP A 134 -5.07 -0.90 7.79
C TRP A 134 -4.31 0.31 8.33
N LEU A 135 -3.12 0.60 7.81
CA LEU A 135 -2.37 1.78 8.24
C LEU A 135 -2.64 2.99 7.35
N ASN A 136 -3.46 2.83 6.31
CA ASN A 136 -3.66 3.83 5.27
C ASN A 136 -2.30 4.27 4.69
N LEU A 137 -1.39 3.31 4.50
CA LEU A 137 -0.11 3.58 3.85
C LEU A 137 -0.40 4.13 2.45
N SER A 138 0.25 5.23 2.10
CA SER A 138 0.13 5.83 0.79
C SER A 138 1.49 6.23 0.25
N PHE A 139 1.67 6.20 -1.06
CA PHE A 139 2.86 6.66 -1.74
C PHE A 139 2.52 7.73 -2.74
N THR A 140 3.41 8.70 -2.98
CA THR A 140 3.32 9.51 -4.19
C THR A 140 3.89 8.75 -5.38
N ARG A 141 3.57 9.21 -6.59
CA ARG A 141 4.16 8.71 -7.83
C ARG A 141 5.69 8.80 -7.80
N GLU A 142 6.24 9.89 -7.27
CA GLU A 142 7.68 10.11 -7.12
C GLU A 142 8.29 9.12 -6.14
N GLU A 143 7.64 8.88 -5.00
CA GLU A 143 8.09 7.87 -4.03
C GLU A 143 8.12 6.47 -4.66
N ILE A 144 7.09 6.07 -5.42
CA ILE A 144 7.09 4.79 -6.14
C ILE A 144 8.24 4.70 -7.13
N ASN A 145 8.46 5.75 -7.93
CA ASN A 145 9.52 5.76 -8.94
C ASN A 145 10.92 5.78 -8.33
N GLU A 146 11.12 6.40 -7.18
CA GLU A 146 12.43 6.44 -6.51
C GLU A 146 12.72 5.14 -5.76
N ILE A 147 11.73 4.64 -5.01
CA ILE A 147 11.89 3.50 -4.09
C ILE A 147 11.85 2.17 -4.86
N LEU A 148 10.93 2.00 -5.81
CA LEU A 148 10.61 0.70 -6.42
C LEU A 148 11.32 0.42 -7.75
N ARG A 149 11.96 1.42 -8.36
CA ARG A 149 12.68 1.23 -9.63
C ARG A 149 13.86 0.28 -9.50
N VAL A 150 14.23 -0.33 -10.62
CA VAL A 150 15.52 -1.01 -10.74
C VAL A 150 16.66 0.02 -10.63
N LYS A 151 17.60 -0.25 -9.73
CA LYS A 151 18.81 0.53 -9.49
C LYS A 151 20.02 -0.11 -10.18
N GLU A 152 21.07 0.68 -10.36
CA GLU A 152 22.33 0.25 -10.93
C GLU A 152 23.48 0.81 -10.09
N ARG A 153 24.50 -0.01 -9.81
CA ARG A 153 25.74 0.43 -9.15
C ARG A 153 26.95 -0.27 -9.75
N GLU A 154 28.12 0.37 -9.66
CA GLU A 154 29.39 -0.29 -9.94
C GLU A 154 29.81 -1.19 -8.77
N GLY A 155 30.43 -2.33 -9.07
CA GLY A 155 30.90 -3.30 -8.08
C GLY A 155 30.02 -4.53 -7.95
N GLU A 156 30.46 -5.47 -7.12
CA GLU A 156 29.83 -6.78 -6.96
C GLU A 156 28.60 -6.74 -6.05
N GLU A 157 27.66 -7.65 -6.30
CA GLU A 157 26.59 -7.98 -5.37
C GLU A 157 27.15 -8.70 -4.14
N LYS A 158 26.62 -8.38 -2.95
CA LYS A 158 26.84 -9.21 -1.76
C LYS A 158 25.70 -10.23 -1.68
N PRO A 159 25.99 -11.52 -1.40
CA PRO A 159 24.95 -12.53 -1.28
C PRO A 159 23.86 -12.13 -0.27
N GLY A 160 22.59 -12.27 -0.67
CA GLY A 160 21.44 -11.97 0.18
C GLY A 160 21.06 -10.49 0.31
N GLN A 161 21.70 -9.61 -0.47
CA GLN A 161 21.43 -8.17 -0.42
C GLN A 161 20.17 -7.78 -1.23
N PHE A 162 19.82 -8.52 -2.28
CA PHE A 162 18.73 -8.15 -3.21
C PHE A 162 17.75 -9.31 -3.43
N ALA A 163 16.47 -8.99 -3.70
CA ALA A 163 15.49 -10.01 -4.10
C ALA A 163 15.68 -10.41 -5.57
N ALA A 164 16.07 -9.45 -6.41
CA ALA A 164 16.44 -9.65 -7.79
C ALA A 164 17.67 -8.78 -8.08
N GLY A 165 18.83 -9.43 -8.21
CA GLY A 165 20.12 -8.80 -8.50
C GLY A 165 20.87 -9.59 -9.56
N ILE A 166 21.56 -8.88 -10.46
CA ILE A 166 22.52 -9.50 -11.37
C ILE A 166 23.75 -8.63 -11.50
N THR A 167 24.92 -9.24 -11.25
CA THR A 167 26.22 -8.64 -11.50
C THR A 167 26.79 -9.19 -12.80
N THR A 168 27.19 -8.30 -13.71
CA THR A 168 27.88 -8.70 -14.94
C THR A 168 28.90 -7.65 -15.38
N ARG A 169 29.78 -8.01 -16.31
CA ARG A 169 30.76 -7.08 -16.90
C ARG A 169 30.20 -6.48 -18.17
N VAL A 170 30.07 -5.16 -18.20
CA VAL A 170 29.64 -4.38 -19.38
C VAL A 170 30.69 -3.32 -19.65
N GLY A 171 31.28 -3.32 -20.85
CA GLY A 171 32.29 -2.31 -21.24
C GLY A 171 33.53 -2.29 -20.33
N GLY A 172 33.96 -3.45 -19.83
CA GLY A 172 35.11 -3.58 -18.92
C GLY A 172 34.84 -3.21 -17.46
N LYS A 173 33.64 -2.73 -17.12
CA LYS A 173 33.22 -2.43 -15.74
C LYS A 173 32.32 -3.52 -15.19
N THR A 174 32.46 -3.83 -13.90
CA THR A 174 31.51 -4.69 -13.19
C THR A 174 30.32 -3.85 -12.75
N ILE A 175 29.14 -4.17 -13.29
CA ILE A 175 27.88 -3.48 -13.02
C ILE A 175 26.93 -4.44 -12.34
N THR A 176 26.30 -3.99 -11.25
CA THR A 176 25.20 -4.70 -10.59
C THR A 176 23.90 -3.94 -10.83
N ARG A 177 22.91 -4.61 -11.43
CA ARG A 177 21.55 -4.12 -11.58
C ARG A 177 20.65 -4.88 -10.62
N TYR A 178 19.85 -4.16 -9.84
CA TYR A 178 19.14 -4.78 -8.73
C TYR A 178 17.85 -4.03 -8.34
N ARG A 179 16.99 -4.71 -7.59
CA ARG A 179 15.91 -4.10 -6.81
C ARG A 179 16.02 -4.58 -5.36
N GLU A 180 15.83 -3.66 -4.42
CA GLU A 180 15.90 -3.96 -2.99
C GLU A 180 14.85 -5.01 -2.62
N VAL A 181 15.14 -5.86 -1.61
CA VAL A 181 14.25 -6.97 -1.22
C VAL A 181 12.84 -6.50 -0.90
N HIS A 182 12.72 -5.44 -0.11
CA HIS A 182 11.43 -4.92 0.33
C HIS A 182 10.74 -4.08 -0.75
N ALA A 183 11.50 -3.38 -1.59
CA ALA A 183 10.98 -2.68 -2.76
C ALA A 183 10.40 -3.65 -3.79
N ASP A 184 11.07 -4.79 -4.05
CA ASP A 184 10.57 -5.81 -4.95
C ASP A 184 9.27 -6.44 -4.45
N LYS A 185 9.21 -6.77 -3.14
CA LYS A 185 7.99 -7.26 -2.50
C LYS A 185 6.84 -6.26 -2.57
N CYS A 186 7.13 -4.97 -2.40
CA CYS A 186 6.15 -3.90 -2.54
C CYS A 186 5.62 -3.81 -3.97
N LEU A 187 6.52 -3.72 -4.96
CA LEU A 187 6.14 -3.63 -6.38
C LEU A 187 5.31 -4.85 -6.82
N THR A 188 5.79 -6.05 -6.54
CA THR A 188 5.10 -7.30 -6.91
C THR A 188 3.73 -7.41 -6.26
N THR A 189 3.57 -6.96 -5.01
CA THR A 189 2.27 -6.91 -4.33
C THR A 189 1.31 -5.92 -5.01
N LEU A 190 1.76 -4.68 -5.27
CA LEU A 190 0.94 -3.64 -5.90
C LEU A 190 0.51 -4.05 -7.31
N VAL A 191 1.44 -4.52 -8.15
CA VAL A 191 1.18 -5.00 -9.51
C VAL A 191 0.27 -6.23 -9.48
N GLY A 192 0.53 -7.17 -8.56
CA GLY A 192 -0.28 -8.37 -8.40
C GLY A 192 -1.73 -8.06 -8.00
N ARG A 193 -1.95 -7.10 -7.10
CA ARG A 193 -3.28 -6.62 -6.73
C ARG A 193 -3.98 -5.95 -7.91
N PHE A 194 -3.29 -5.05 -8.62
CA PHE A 194 -3.83 -4.39 -9.82
C PHE A 194 -4.32 -5.39 -10.88
N LEU A 195 -3.45 -6.33 -11.29
CA LEU A 195 -3.78 -7.27 -12.36
C LEU A 195 -4.88 -8.26 -11.99
N ARG A 196 -4.99 -8.62 -10.70
CA ARG A 196 -6.05 -9.52 -10.20
C ARG A 196 -7.40 -8.83 -10.16
N LEU A 197 -7.48 -7.57 -9.72
CA LEU A 197 -8.72 -6.79 -9.77
C LEU A 197 -9.28 -6.70 -11.20
N LEU A 198 -8.39 -6.68 -12.20
CA LEU A 198 -8.75 -6.69 -13.62
C LEU A 198 -8.97 -8.10 -14.20
N GLY A 199 -8.63 -9.16 -13.46
CA GLY A 199 -8.62 -10.55 -13.91
C GLY A 199 -9.85 -11.37 -13.50
N GLU A 200 -10.61 -10.91 -12.50
CA GLU A 200 -11.60 -11.72 -11.79
C GLU A 200 -12.58 -12.46 -12.70
N GLU A 201 -13.14 -11.83 -13.74
CA GLU A 201 -14.16 -12.49 -14.57
C GLU A 201 -13.63 -13.71 -15.32
N ARG A 202 -12.49 -13.60 -16.00
CA ARG A 202 -11.92 -14.72 -16.77
C ARG A 202 -11.34 -15.79 -15.86
N GLU A 203 -10.70 -15.39 -14.76
CA GLU A 203 -10.14 -16.32 -13.78
C GLU A 203 -11.24 -17.09 -13.05
N ASN A 204 -12.39 -16.46 -12.76
CA ASN A 204 -13.57 -17.14 -12.23
C ASN A 204 -14.14 -18.13 -13.23
N VAL A 205 -14.25 -17.77 -14.52
CA VAL A 205 -14.67 -18.73 -15.56
C VAL A 205 -13.73 -19.94 -15.61
N VAL A 206 -12.41 -19.73 -15.61
CA VAL A 206 -11.44 -20.83 -15.61
C VAL A 206 -11.58 -21.67 -14.34
N ARG A 207 -11.75 -21.04 -13.17
CA ARG A 207 -11.93 -21.72 -11.88
C ARG A 207 -13.21 -22.57 -11.88
N GLU A 208 -14.32 -22.05 -12.38
CA GLU A 208 -15.57 -22.82 -12.51
C GLU A 208 -15.41 -23.96 -13.50
N LYS A 209 -14.75 -23.74 -14.65
CA LYS A 209 -14.44 -24.81 -15.61
C LYS A 209 -13.53 -25.88 -15.04
N LEU A 210 -12.58 -25.53 -14.17
CA LEU A 210 -11.76 -26.51 -13.45
C LEU A 210 -12.58 -27.34 -12.46
N LYS A 211 -13.53 -26.71 -11.75
CA LYS A 211 -14.47 -27.42 -10.87
C LYS A 211 -15.43 -28.33 -11.65
N GLU A 212 -15.81 -27.95 -12.87
CA GLU A 212 -16.60 -28.81 -13.76
C GLU A 212 -15.77 -29.98 -14.30
N ALA A 213 -14.50 -29.73 -14.65
CA ALA A 213 -13.61 -30.74 -15.25
C ALA A 213 -13.11 -31.79 -14.24
N PHE A 214 -12.94 -31.41 -12.98
CA PHE A 214 -12.42 -32.29 -11.93
C PHE A 214 -13.40 -32.38 -10.76
N PRO A 215 -13.81 -33.58 -10.32
CA PRO A 215 -14.63 -33.74 -9.12
C PRO A 215 -13.99 -33.07 -7.92
N LYS A 216 -14.81 -32.56 -6.99
CA LYS A 216 -14.33 -31.88 -5.77
C LYS A 216 -13.31 -32.72 -5.00
N GLN A 217 -13.55 -34.02 -4.87
CA GLN A 217 -12.61 -34.94 -4.22
C GLN A 217 -11.23 -34.91 -4.87
N THR A 218 -11.16 -35.01 -6.20
CA THR A 218 -9.91 -34.91 -6.95
C THR A 218 -9.24 -33.56 -6.73
N MET A 219 -9.98 -32.46 -6.73
CA MET A 219 -9.42 -31.14 -6.44
C MET A 219 -8.84 -31.03 -5.03
N ASP A 220 -9.47 -31.65 -4.04
CA ASP A 220 -8.98 -31.70 -2.67
C ASP A 220 -7.74 -32.60 -2.54
N GLU A 221 -7.71 -33.75 -3.22
CA GLU A 221 -6.53 -34.63 -3.31
C GLU A 221 -5.36 -33.93 -4.02
N LEU A 222 -5.60 -33.23 -5.14
CA LEU A 222 -4.58 -32.46 -5.84
C LEU A 222 -3.99 -31.35 -4.95
N ARG A 223 -4.79 -30.71 -4.10
CA ARG A 223 -4.28 -29.72 -3.13
C ARG A 223 -3.30 -30.33 -2.12
N LEU A 224 -3.47 -31.60 -1.75
CA LEU A 224 -2.54 -32.29 -0.87
C LEU A 224 -1.19 -32.55 -1.56
N LEU A 225 -1.18 -32.63 -2.90
CA LEU A 225 0.02 -32.80 -3.71
C LEU A 225 0.76 -31.49 -3.98
N PHE A 226 0.54 -30.46 -3.16
CA PHE A 226 1.24 -29.18 -3.30
C PHE A 226 2.78 -29.33 -3.30
N PRO A 227 3.40 -30.17 -2.46
CA PRO A 227 4.84 -30.41 -2.52
C PRO A 227 5.32 -30.96 -3.89
N GLU A 228 4.57 -31.89 -4.48
CA GLU A 228 4.87 -32.48 -5.79
C GLU A 228 4.67 -31.46 -6.92
N PHE A 229 3.62 -30.64 -6.84
CA PHE A 229 3.45 -29.52 -7.77
C PHE A 229 4.58 -28.51 -7.68
N TYR A 230 5.06 -28.22 -6.47
CA TYR A 230 6.21 -27.35 -6.25
C TYR A 230 7.47 -27.94 -6.89
N LEU A 231 7.77 -29.22 -6.64
CA LEU A 231 8.91 -29.90 -7.28
C LEU A 231 8.77 -29.93 -8.81
N PHE A 232 7.57 -30.18 -9.34
CA PHE A 232 7.31 -30.17 -10.78
C PHE A 232 7.57 -28.79 -11.39
N LYS A 233 7.15 -27.71 -10.72
CA LYS A 233 7.45 -26.33 -11.11
C LYS A 233 8.96 -26.07 -11.16
N GLU A 234 9.69 -26.45 -10.12
CA GLU A 234 11.15 -26.28 -10.05
C GLU A 234 11.86 -27.05 -11.17
N LEU A 235 11.40 -28.27 -11.50
CA LEU A 235 11.93 -29.05 -12.63
C LEU A 235 11.67 -28.35 -13.97
N LEU A 236 10.48 -27.76 -14.17
CA LEU A 236 10.18 -26.99 -15.38
C LEU A 236 11.05 -25.72 -15.48
N GLU A 237 11.31 -25.06 -14.35
CA GLU A 237 12.16 -23.87 -14.30
C GLU A 237 13.63 -24.20 -14.57
N ALA A 238 14.13 -25.34 -14.07
CA ALA A 238 15.48 -25.82 -14.33
C ALA A 238 15.74 -26.16 -15.82
N LEU A 239 14.69 -26.41 -16.60
CA LEU A 239 14.79 -26.63 -18.05
C LEU A 239 14.90 -25.31 -18.84
N ASN A 240 14.74 -24.14 -18.22
CA ASN A 240 14.82 -22.87 -18.92
C ASN A 240 16.27 -22.55 -19.34
N PRO A 241 16.60 -22.58 -20.65
CA PRO A 241 17.98 -22.59 -21.12
C PRO A 241 18.72 -21.26 -20.94
N LEU A 242 18.00 -20.18 -20.59
CA LEU A 242 18.54 -18.82 -20.59
C LEU A 242 18.37 -18.12 -19.24
N ASN A 243 17.86 -18.81 -18.20
CA ASN A 243 17.42 -18.18 -16.96
C ASN A 243 16.49 -16.97 -17.22
N LEU A 244 15.73 -16.98 -18.32
CA LEU A 244 14.80 -15.90 -18.66
C LEU A 244 13.45 -16.27 -18.08
N PRO A 245 13.04 -15.74 -16.91
CA PRO A 245 11.97 -16.34 -16.11
C PRO A 245 10.60 -16.34 -16.78
N TRP A 246 10.42 -15.57 -17.86
CA TRP A 246 9.17 -15.46 -18.62
C TRP A 246 9.06 -16.40 -19.83
N LEU A 247 10.14 -17.05 -20.25
CA LEU A 247 10.16 -17.95 -21.41
C LEU A 247 9.91 -19.38 -20.94
N ALA A 248 8.73 -19.92 -21.27
CA ALA A 248 8.44 -21.32 -21.04
C ALA A 248 9.30 -22.20 -21.97
N TRP A 249 9.75 -23.36 -21.48
CA TRP A 249 10.43 -24.37 -22.30
C TRP A 249 9.63 -24.73 -23.57
N ASP A 250 8.31 -24.67 -23.47
CA ASP A 250 7.38 -24.91 -24.56
C ASP A 250 7.64 -24.06 -25.80
N GLU A 251 8.16 -22.84 -25.62
CA GLU A 251 8.51 -21.94 -26.72
C GLU A 251 9.71 -22.45 -27.53
N PHE A 252 10.54 -23.31 -26.94
CA PHE A 252 11.76 -23.86 -27.54
C PHE A 252 11.63 -25.33 -27.98
N ARG A 253 10.45 -25.97 -27.86
CA ARG A 253 10.28 -27.39 -28.26
C ARG A 253 10.68 -27.68 -29.72
N GLY A 254 10.61 -26.67 -30.59
CA GLY A 254 11.00 -26.77 -32.00
C GLY A 254 12.44 -26.38 -32.31
N VAL A 255 13.23 -25.95 -31.31
CA VAL A 255 14.62 -25.58 -31.49
C VAL A 255 15.50 -26.83 -31.44
N THR A 256 16.20 -27.08 -32.54
CA THR A 256 17.11 -28.20 -32.76
C THR A 256 18.54 -27.70 -32.99
N GLU A 257 19.50 -28.62 -33.10
CA GLU A 257 20.90 -28.28 -33.46
C GLU A 257 21.02 -27.56 -34.82
N GLU A 258 20.05 -27.76 -35.70
CA GLU A 258 20.00 -27.14 -37.03
C GLU A 258 19.38 -25.73 -37.00
N THR A 259 18.77 -25.33 -35.88
CA THR A 259 18.11 -24.04 -35.76
C THR A 259 19.14 -22.91 -35.71
N THR A 260 18.97 -21.93 -36.60
CA THR A 260 19.88 -20.79 -36.70
C THR A 260 19.68 -19.81 -35.54
N ALA A 261 20.71 -19.03 -35.22
CA ALA A 261 20.64 -17.97 -34.21
C ALA A 261 19.51 -16.94 -34.51
N GLN A 262 19.22 -16.69 -35.78
CA GLN A 262 18.16 -15.77 -36.19
C GLN A 262 16.76 -16.33 -35.91
N GLU A 263 16.58 -17.64 -36.08
CA GLU A 263 15.33 -18.33 -35.73
C GLU A 263 15.12 -18.37 -34.21
N VAL A 264 16.17 -18.65 -33.43
CA VAL A 264 16.11 -18.57 -31.96
C VAL A 264 15.73 -17.15 -31.51
N ARG A 265 16.34 -16.12 -32.11
CA ARG A 265 15.99 -14.72 -31.82
C ARG A 265 14.51 -14.45 -32.12
N ARG A 266 13.98 -14.95 -33.23
CA ARG A 266 12.57 -14.79 -33.59
C ARG A 266 11.66 -15.43 -32.53
N VAL A 267 11.95 -16.65 -32.09
CA VAL A 267 11.19 -17.34 -31.02
C VAL A 267 11.14 -16.50 -29.74
N VAL A 268 12.30 -15.98 -29.31
CA VAL A 268 12.40 -15.14 -28.10
C VAL A 268 11.58 -13.86 -28.23
N VAL A 269 11.67 -13.18 -29.38
CA VAL A 269 10.93 -11.93 -29.65
C VAL A 269 9.42 -12.20 -29.68
N GLU A 270 8.97 -13.22 -30.42
CA GLU A 270 7.54 -13.54 -30.53
C GLU A 270 6.94 -13.94 -29.17
N ALA A 271 7.66 -14.72 -28.36
CA ALA A 271 7.22 -15.09 -27.01
C ALA A 271 7.08 -13.86 -26.10
N PHE A 272 8.05 -12.94 -26.15
CA PHE A 272 7.97 -11.67 -25.42
C PHE A 272 6.78 -10.83 -25.88
N GLU A 273 6.58 -10.66 -27.19
CA GLU A 273 5.49 -9.87 -27.76
C GLU A 273 4.12 -10.45 -27.43
N ARG A 274 3.96 -11.79 -27.44
CA ARG A 274 2.75 -12.46 -26.95
C ARG A 274 2.48 -12.16 -25.49
N GLY A 275 3.51 -12.29 -24.64
CA GLY A 275 3.42 -11.98 -23.20
C GLY A 275 3.02 -10.53 -22.95
N LEU A 276 3.70 -9.58 -23.60
CA LEU A 276 3.41 -8.16 -23.49
C LEU A 276 1.99 -7.83 -23.98
N SER A 277 1.55 -8.41 -25.09
CA SER A 277 0.18 -8.21 -25.61
C SER A 277 -0.89 -8.68 -24.63
N HIS A 278 -0.68 -9.81 -23.96
CA HIS A 278 -1.59 -10.32 -22.92
C HIS A 278 -1.62 -9.43 -21.67
N ILE A 279 -0.47 -8.84 -21.31
CA ILE A 279 -0.39 -7.85 -20.23
C ILE A 279 -1.15 -6.59 -20.65
N LEU A 280 -0.90 -6.04 -21.84
CA LEU A 280 -1.55 -4.82 -22.34
C LEU A 280 -3.06 -4.96 -22.42
N ALA A 281 -3.59 -6.13 -22.79
CA ALA A 281 -5.03 -6.38 -22.77
C ALA A 281 -5.65 -6.14 -21.38
N ARG A 282 -4.92 -6.40 -20.28
CA ARG A 282 -5.41 -6.08 -18.93
C ARG A 282 -5.41 -4.58 -18.67
N TYR A 283 -4.34 -3.88 -19.04
CA TYR A 283 -4.24 -2.44 -18.84
C TYR A 283 -5.28 -1.69 -19.68
N LYS A 284 -5.58 -2.17 -20.89
CA LYS A 284 -6.66 -1.65 -21.74
C LYS A 284 -8.04 -1.77 -21.08
N ARG A 285 -8.32 -2.88 -20.39
CA ARG A 285 -9.58 -2.99 -19.62
C ARG A 285 -9.69 -1.94 -18.52
N PHE A 286 -8.58 -1.63 -17.85
CA PHE A 286 -8.56 -0.54 -16.87
C PHE A 286 -8.71 0.83 -17.55
N PHE A 287 -8.03 1.04 -18.68
CA PHE A 287 -8.18 2.24 -19.51
C PHE A 287 -9.64 2.45 -19.91
N ASP A 288 -10.30 1.43 -20.45
CA ASP A 288 -11.71 1.50 -20.88
C ASP A 288 -12.63 1.80 -19.69
N LEU A 289 -12.36 1.20 -18.53
CA LEU A 289 -13.12 1.45 -17.30
C LEU A 289 -12.95 2.90 -16.83
N LEU A 290 -11.72 3.43 -16.84
CA LEU A 290 -11.40 4.79 -16.45
C LEU A 290 -11.96 5.81 -17.45
N GLU A 291 -11.90 5.51 -18.75
CA GLU A 291 -12.50 6.32 -19.80
C GLU A 291 -14.02 6.43 -19.63
N ALA A 292 -14.68 5.31 -19.35
CA ALA A 292 -16.13 5.26 -19.19
C ALA A 292 -16.63 5.85 -17.86
N LYS A 293 -15.91 5.63 -16.75
CA LYS A 293 -16.41 5.94 -15.40
C LYS A 293 -15.73 7.12 -14.71
N GLY A 294 -14.57 7.54 -15.22
CA GLY A 294 -13.69 8.48 -14.51
C GLY A 294 -13.09 7.90 -13.24
N TYR A 295 -12.21 8.69 -12.62
CA TYR A 295 -11.46 8.31 -11.42
C TYR A 295 -12.36 7.87 -10.26
N GLU A 296 -13.33 8.70 -9.87
CA GLU A 296 -14.26 8.39 -8.77
C GLU A 296 -15.10 7.15 -9.08
N GLY A 297 -15.51 6.97 -10.34
CA GLY A 297 -16.30 5.82 -10.76
C GLY A 297 -15.50 4.51 -10.80
N VAL A 298 -14.18 4.57 -11.02
CA VAL A 298 -13.27 3.43 -10.86
C VAL A 298 -13.15 3.04 -9.38
N HIS A 299 -12.96 4.02 -8.49
CA HIS A 299 -12.89 3.78 -7.05
C HIS A 299 -14.19 3.15 -6.52
N GLU A 300 -15.35 3.63 -6.98
CA GLU A 300 -16.64 3.02 -6.69
C GLU A 300 -16.76 1.60 -7.26
N HIS A 301 -16.33 1.39 -8.52
CA HIS A 301 -16.42 0.09 -9.18
C HIS A 301 -15.65 -1.02 -8.42
N PHE A 302 -14.54 -0.67 -7.77
CA PHE A 302 -13.73 -1.59 -6.98
C PHE A 302 -14.03 -1.57 -5.48
N ARG A 303 -14.99 -0.76 -5.01
CA ARG A 303 -15.36 -0.71 -3.60
C ARG A 303 -15.81 -2.10 -3.12
N GLY A 304 -15.16 -2.59 -2.07
CA GLY A 304 -15.47 -3.91 -1.50
C GLY A 304 -15.10 -5.10 -2.38
N LYS A 305 -14.36 -4.91 -3.48
CA LYS A 305 -13.77 -6.02 -4.25
C LYS A 305 -12.41 -6.40 -3.68
N TRP A 306 -12.19 -7.70 -3.52
CA TRP A 306 -11.06 -8.22 -2.74
C TRP A 306 -9.99 -8.78 -3.68
N PRO A 307 -8.77 -8.22 -3.68
CA PRO A 307 -7.67 -8.93 -4.31
C PRO A 307 -7.41 -10.21 -3.48
N TYR A 308 -7.51 -11.39 -4.12
CA TYR A 308 -7.55 -12.75 -3.52
C TYR A 308 -6.48 -13.12 -2.45
N ILE A 309 -5.54 -12.25 -2.09
CA ILE A 309 -4.69 -12.45 -0.91
C ILE A 309 -5.52 -12.06 0.33
N GLN A 310 -6.23 -13.04 0.90
CA GLN A 310 -6.86 -12.88 2.21
C GLN A 310 -5.81 -12.50 3.24
N ILE A 311 -6.03 -11.38 3.93
CA ILE A 311 -5.29 -11.04 5.13
C ILE A 311 -6.24 -11.21 6.32
N LEU A 312 -6.11 -12.33 7.02
CA LEU A 312 -6.71 -12.49 8.34
C LEU A 312 -5.71 -11.97 9.37
N VAL A 313 -5.73 -10.69 9.69
CA VAL A 313 -5.20 -10.23 10.99
C VAL A 313 -6.34 -10.27 11.99
N ARG A 314 -6.05 -10.82 13.15
CA ARG A 314 -7.04 -11.05 14.21
C ARG A 314 -7.69 -9.72 14.59
N GLY A 315 -9.02 -9.66 14.43
CA GLY A 315 -9.86 -8.64 15.07
C GLY A 315 -9.99 -7.30 14.35
N LYS A 316 -9.52 -7.14 13.11
CA LYS A 316 -9.78 -5.94 12.27
C LYS A 316 -10.35 -6.34 10.91
N GLU A 317 -11.47 -5.74 10.52
CA GLU A 317 -11.95 -5.82 9.14
C GLU A 317 -11.16 -4.85 8.26
N PRO A 318 -10.56 -5.27 7.15
CA PRO A 318 -9.85 -4.36 6.26
C PRO A 318 -10.84 -3.50 5.49
N GLU A 319 -10.52 -2.21 5.37
CA GLU A 319 -11.27 -1.31 4.49
C GLU A 319 -10.67 -1.40 3.08
N PHE A 320 -11.10 -2.40 2.31
CA PHE A 320 -10.62 -2.57 0.94
C PHE A 320 -11.11 -1.46 0.03
N ARG A 321 -10.15 -0.76 -0.57
CA ARG A 321 -10.39 0.24 -1.60
C ARG A 321 -9.37 0.14 -2.72
N PHE A 322 -9.68 0.78 -3.83
CA PHE A 322 -8.70 0.96 -4.88
C PHE A 322 -7.64 1.97 -4.43
N HIS A 323 -6.38 1.69 -4.76
CA HIS A 323 -5.24 2.52 -4.39
C HIS A 323 -4.56 2.99 -5.67
N ASP A 324 -4.26 4.29 -5.75
CA ASP A 324 -3.59 4.91 -6.90
C ASP A 324 -2.20 4.29 -7.13
N GLU A 325 -1.58 3.83 -6.04
CA GLU A 325 -0.33 3.08 -6.03
C GLU A 325 -0.36 1.80 -6.88
N TYR A 326 -1.54 1.18 -7.03
CA TYR A 326 -1.72 0.03 -7.92
C TYR A 326 -1.43 0.41 -9.37
N VAL A 327 -1.84 1.60 -9.79
CA VAL A 327 -1.61 2.10 -11.15
C VAL A 327 -0.15 2.50 -11.30
N TRP A 328 0.38 3.37 -10.44
CA TRP A 328 1.76 3.86 -10.54
C TRP A 328 2.81 2.74 -10.49
N ALA A 329 2.62 1.72 -9.65
CA ALA A 329 3.49 0.55 -9.62
C ALA A 329 3.42 -0.27 -10.91
N SER A 330 2.22 -0.43 -11.45
CA SER A 330 1.95 -1.19 -12.68
C SER A 330 2.52 -0.49 -13.91
N THR A 331 2.34 0.82 -14.03
CA THR A 331 2.90 1.62 -15.12
C THR A 331 4.43 1.71 -15.04
N LEU A 332 5.01 1.78 -13.83
CA LEU A 332 6.46 1.62 -13.63
C LEU A 332 6.96 0.26 -14.15
N ALA A 333 6.32 -0.84 -13.74
CA ALA A 333 6.68 -2.17 -14.19
C ALA A 333 6.55 -2.33 -15.72
N LEU A 334 5.49 -1.78 -16.32
CA LEU A 334 5.26 -1.81 -17.76
C LEU A 334 6.39 -1.10 -18.53
N ARG A 335 6.84 0.06 -18.05
CA ARG A 335 7.98 0.80 -18.64
C ARG A 335 9.29 0.02 -18.50
N GLU A 336 9.52 -0.66 -17.37
CA GLU A 336 10.72 -1.46 -17.17
C GLU A 336 10.75 -2.69 -18.07
N ILE A 337 9.62 -3.36 -18.28
CA ILE A 337 9.49 -4.50 -19.21
C ILE A 337 9.78 -4.06 -20.64
N CYS A 338 9.38 -2.84 -21.05
CA CYS A 338 9.67 -2.33 -22.40
C CYS A 338 11.18 -2.26 -22.68
N LYS A 339 12.03 -2.06 -21.66
CA LYS A 339 13.50 -2.07 -21.82
C LYS A 339 14.02 -3.43 -22.29
N ILE A 340 13.36 -4.52 -21.91
CA ILE A 340 13.69 -5.88 -22.41
C ILE A 340 13.40 -5.93 -23.91
N GLY A 341 12.18 -5.52 -24.31
CA GLY A 341 11.75 -5.49 -25.71
C GLY A 341 12.68 -4.69 -26.62
N GLU A 342 13.14 -3.52 -26.16
CA GLU A 342 14.13 -2.71 -26.88
C GLU A 342 15.45 -3.44 -27.13
N LYS A 343 15.90 -4.26 -26.17
CA LYS A 343 17.18 -4.98 -26.27
C LYS A 343 17.09 -6.21 -27.17
N ILE A 344 15.98 -6.94 -27.12
CA ILE A 344 15.80 -8.14 -27.96
C ILE A 344 15.36 -7.79 -29.39
N GLY A 345 14.82 -6.58 -29.60
CA GLY A 345 14.34 -6.08 -30.89
C GLY A 345 12.88 -6.44 -31.17
N ALA A 346 12.02 -6.31 -30.16
CA ALA A 346 10.56 -6.44 -30.31
C ALA A 346 9.95 -5.28 -31.11
N ASP A 347 8.71 -5.46 -31.59
CA ASP A 347 7.98 -4.49 -32.40
C ASP A 347 7.94 -3.10 -31.73
N PRO A 348 8.57 -2.08 -32.34
CA PRO A 348 8.56 -0.73 -31.82
C PRO A 348 7.16 -0.13 -31.62
N LYS A 349 6.15 -0.58 -32.39
CA LYS A 349 4.77 -0.10 -32.23
C LYS A 349 4.16 -0.60 -30.91
N LEU A 350 4.33 -1.89 -30.62
CA LEU A 350 3.87 -2.50 -29.37
C LEU A 350 4.53 -1.84 -28.15
N LEU A 351 5.83 -1.56 -28.22
CA LEU A 351 6.56 -0.88 -27.14
C LEU A 351 6.10 0.57 -26.96
N LYS A 352 5.82 1.29 -28.05
CA LYS A 352 5.29 2.66 -28.00
C LYS A 352 3.89 2.69 -27.38
N GLU A 353 3.03 1.76 -27.77
CA GLU A 353 1.70 1.62 -27.19
C GLU A 353 1.76 1.36 -25.68
N ALA A 354 2.61 0.44 -25.25
CA ALA A 354 2.80 0.14 -23.83
C ALA A 354 3.24 1.36 -23.01
N LYS A 355 4.21 2.13 -23.52
CA LYS A 355 4.70 3.35 -22.87
C LYS A 355 3.64 4.44 -22.86
N LEU A 356 2.92 4.64 -23.97
CA LEU A 356 1.83 5.62 -24.05
C LEU A 356 0.75 5.29 -23.03
N LEU A 357 0.36 4.01 -22.93
CA LEU A 357 -0.65 3.57 -21.98
C LEU A 357 -0.20 3.80 -20.53
N ALA A 358 1.06 3.48 -20.21
CA ALA A 358 1.63 3.76 -18.89
C ALA A 358 1.56 5.25 -18.52
N ASP A 359 1.94 6.09 -19.46
CA ASP A 359 1.95 7.55 -19.32
C ASP A 359 0.56 8.16 -19.15
N VAL A 360 -0.40 7.72 -19.96
CA VAL A 360 -1.78 8.20 -19.91
C VAL A 360 -2.47 7.77 -18.61
N LEU A 361 -2.25 6.53 -18.16
CA LEU A 361 -2.83 6.03 -16.91
C LEU A 361 -2.28 6.75 -15.67
N ASP A 362 -0.97 7.03 -15.63
CA ASP A 362 -0.37 7.82 -14.54
C ASP A 362 -1.00 9.20 -14.44
N MET A 363 -1.11 9.89 -15.57
CA MET A 363 -1.68 11.23 -15.67
C MET A 363 -3.16 11.24 -15.28
N ALA A 364 -3.92 10.25 -15.74
CA ALA A 364 -5.35 10.13 -15.47
C ALA A 364 -5.65 9.94 -13.98
N VAL A 365 -4.80 9.19 -13.26
CA VAL A 365 -4.93 9.02 -11.81
C VAL A 365 -4.47 10.28 -11.07
N GLU A 366 -3.33 10.86 -11.46
CA GLU A 366 -2.75 12.04 -10.81
C GLU A 366 -3.66 13.28 -10.92
N LYS A 367 -4.25 13.50 -12.10
CA LYS A 367 -5.17 14.62 -12.36
C LYS A 367 -6.65 14.25 -12.16
N LYS A 368 -6.93 13.02 -11.72
CA LYS A 368 -8.28 12.51 -11.46
C LYS A 368 -9.25 12.71 -12.63
N TYR A 369 -8.88 12.19 -13.80
CA TYR A 369 -9.67 12.24 -15.02
C TYR A 369 -11.14 11.89 -14.77
N MET A 370 -12.07 12.74 -15.22
CA MET A 370 -13.47 12.66 -14.81
C MET A 370 -14.35 11.76 -15.69
N GLY A 371 -13.78 11.11 -16.70
CA GLY A 371 -14.52 10.29 -17.66
C GLY A 371 -14.88 11.06 -18.93
N ILE A 372 -15.06 10.34 -20.03
CA ILE A 372 -15.31 10.91 -21.37
C ILE A 372 -16.56 11.79 -21.41
N GLU A 373 -17.61 11.43 -20.66
CA GLU A 373 -18.85 12.21 -20.58
C GLU A 373 -18.65 13.60 -19.97
N ARG A 374 -17.71 13.74 -19.02
CA ARG A 374 -17.46 15.01 -18.32
C ARG A 374 -16.37 15.84 -19.00
N GLU A 375 -15.34 15.17 -19.50
CA GLU A 375 -14.17 15.82 -20.10
C GLU A 375 -14.40 16.16 -21.58
N GLY A 376 -15.38 15.50 -22.23
CA GLY A 376 -15.69 15.69 -23.66
C GLY A 376 -14.61 15.19 -24.62
N ALA A 377 -13.59 14.50 -24.11
CA ALA A 377 -12.47 13.94 -24.86
C ALA A 377 -12.11 12.56 -24.31
N GLY A 378 -11.75 11.64 -25.21
CA GLY A 378 -11.24 10.33 -24.83
C GLY A 378 -9.92 10.45 -24.06
N LEU A 379 -9.57 9.44 -23.29
CA LEU A 379 -8.51 9.51 -22.28
C LEU A 379 -7.13 9.83 -22.89
N ILE A 380 -6.82 9.29 -24.08
CA ILE A 380 -5.60 9.64 -24.82
C ILE A 380 -5.63 11.10 -25.29
N GLU A 381 -6.74 11.53 -25.89
CA GLU A 381 -6.87 12.89 -26.42
C GLU A 381 -6.76 13.94 -25.30
N TRP A 382 -7.43 13.68 -24.18
CA TRP A 382 -7.36 14.49 -22.97
C TRP A 382 -5.92 14.59 -22.44
N ALA A 383 -5.21 13.47 -22.33
CA ALA A 383 -3.83 13.45 -21.83
C ALA A 383 -2.85 14.17 -22.77
N LEU A 384 -3.09 14.14 -24.09
CA LEU A 384 -2.25 14.85 -25.06
C LEU A 384 -2.47 16.37 -25.02
N LYS A 385 -3.73 16.81 -24.94
CA LYS A 385 -4.07 18.25 -24.81
C LYS A 385 -3.42 18.88 -23.58
N ASP A 386 -3.39 18.14 -22.49
CA ASP A 386 -2.84 18.59 -21.22
C ASP A 386 -1.29 18.69 -21.23
N ARG A 387 -0.59 17.91 -22.06
CA ARG A 387 0.87 18.03 -22.24
C ARG A 387 1.29 19.25 -23.06
N GLU A 388 0.37 19.81 -23.84
CA GLU A 388 0.61 20.97 -24.70
C GLU A 388 0.24 22.30 -24.01
N ALA A 389 -0.46 22.23 -22.87
CA ALA A 389 -0.83 23.36 -22.01
C ALA A 389 0.23 23.61 -20.92
#